data_AF-A0A7X7PIP5-F1
#
_entry.id   AF-A0A7X7PIP5-F1
#
_cell.length_a   1.000
_cell.length_b   1.000
_cell.length_c   1.000
_cell.angle_alpha   90.00
_cell.angle_beta   90.00
_cell.angle_gamma   90.00
#
_symmetry.space_group_name_H-M   'P 1'
#
loop_
_entity.id
_entity.type
_entity.pdbx_description
1 polymer ?
#
loop_
_entity_poly.entity_id
_entity_poly.type
_entity_poly.pdbx_seq_one_letter_code
_entity_poly.pdbx_strand_id
1 'polypeptide(L)'
;MENPRALVFTVAANLARDEARTVIRRKKHLALLKSDTEAAGAATPDPNEEMQRDEERQRAQEALRRLSDRDREVLLLWDAGLSYEEIAAQTGLAQGAIGTTLSRARRRLVAAYESMEGRHAAR
;
A
#
# COMPACT_ATOMS: atom_id res chain seq x y z
N MET A 1 -39.31 9.28 5.80
CA MET A 1 -38.78 10.64 6.07
C MET A 1 -37.30 10.61 5.74
N GLU A 2 -36.94 10.97 4.50
CA GLU A 2 -35.55 11.17 4.08
C GLU A 2 -34.98 12.39 4.82
N ASN A 3 -33.80 12.25 5.41
CA ASN A 3 -33.12 13.34 6.10
C ASN A 3 -31.99 13.88 5.20
N PRO A 4 -32.29 14.76 4.24
CA PRO A 4 -31.30 15.29 3.30
C PRO A 4 -30.15 16.02 4.01
N ARG A 5 -30.37 16.53 5.23
CA ARG A 5 -29.30 17.17 6.04
C ARG A 5 -28.28 16.16 6.55
N ALA A 6 -28.72 14.97 6.94
CA ALA A 6 -27.80 13.91 7.36
C ALA A 6 -26.89 13.49 6.19
N LEU A 7 -27.46 13.42 4.98
CA LEU A 7 -26.75 13.05 3.76
C LEU A 7 -25.70 14.11 3.37
N VAL A 8 -26.04 15.40 3.46
CA VAL A 8 -25.09 16.50 3.23
C VAL A 8 -23.94 16.48 4.25
N PHE A 9 -24.23 16.20 5.52
CA PHE A 9 -23.18 16.09 6.55
C PHE A 9 -22.25 14.90 6.30
N THR A 10 -22.77 13.77 5.84
CA THR A 10 -21.95 12.61 5.47
C THR A 10 -21.07 12.92 4.26
N VAL A 11 -21.61 13.56 3.22
CA VAL A 11 -20.85 13.95 2.03
C VAL A 11 -19.74 14.95 2.39
N ALA A 12 -20.03 15.95 3.23
CA ALA A 12 -19.03 16.92 3.67
C ALA A 12 -17.92 16.27 4.52
N ALA A 13 -18.26 15.34 5.41
CA ALA A 13 -17.30 14.61 6.24
C ALA A 13 -16.44 13.61 5.43
N ASN A 14 -16.99 13.06 4.35
CA ASN A 14 -16.26 12.22 3.41
C ASN A 14 -15.28 13.07 2.58
N LEU A 15 -15.74 14.20 2.05
CA LEU A 15 -14.90 15.13 1.30
C LEU A 15 -13.72 15.66 2.13
N ALA A 16 -13.96 16.05 3.38
CA ALA A 16 -12.90 16.50 4.28
C ALA A 16 -11.87 15.39 4.59
N ARG A 17 -12.32 14.12 4.72
CA ARG A 17 -11.41 12.98 4.87
C ARG A 17 -10.61 12.71 3.59
N ASP A 18 -11.23 12.83 2.43
CA ASP A 18 -10.57 12.60 1.14
C ASP A 18 -9.51 13.69 0.84
N GLU A 19 -9.79 14.94 1.20
CA GLU A 19 -8.80 16.02 1.13
C GLU A 19 -7.63 15.77 2.09
N ALA A 20 -7.90 15.36 3.34
CA ALA A 20 -6.86 15.01 4.29
C ALA A 20 -6.00 13.82 3.80
N ARG A 21 -6.62 12.78 3.22
CA ARG A 21 -5.90 11.66 2.59
C ARG A 21 -5.04 12.12 1.41
N THR A 22 -5.57 13.02 0.59
CA THR A 22 -4.84 13.57 -0.57
C THR A 22 -3.59 14.33 -0.12
N VAL A 23 -3.68 15.13 0.94
CA VAL A 23 -2.55 15.85 1.53
C VAL A 23 -1.52 14.88 2.12
N ILE A 24 -1.96 13.84 2.83
CA ILE A 24 -1.07 12.80 3.39
C ILE A 24 -0.38 12.03 2.26
N ARG A 25 -1.09 11.65 1.20
CA ARG A 25 -0.52 10.99 0.01
C ARG A 25 0.50 11.89 -0.69
N ARG A 26 0.18 13.18 -0.87
CA ARG A 26 1.11 14.13 -1.50
C ARG A 26 2.38 14.27 -0.67
N LYS A 27 2.27 14.29 0.66
CA LYS A 27 3.44 14.24 1.57
C LYS A 27 4.21 12.92 1.48
N LYS A 28 3.55 11.76 1.47
CA LYS A 28 4.21 10.44 1.33
C LYS A 28 4.92 10.30 -0.03
N HIS A 29 4.28 10.76 -1.11
CA HIS A 29 4.85 10.76 -2.46
C HIS A 29 6.01 11.75 -2.58
N LEU A 30 5.88 12.95 -2.03
CA LEU A 30 6.97 13.91 -1.95
C LEU A 30 8.11 13.41 -1.06
N ALA A 31 7.83 12.64 -0.01
CA ALA A 31 8.84 12.01 0.83
C ALA A 31 9.57 10.88 0.10
N LEU A 32 8.86 10.09 -0.71
CA LEU A 32 9.46 9.06 -1.59
C LEU A 32 10.32 9.70 -2.71
N LEU A 33 9.82 10.76 -3.36
CA LEU A 33 10.62 11.54 -4.32
C LEU A 33 11.82 12.21 -3.66
N LYS A 34 11.63 12.72 -2.44
CA LYS A 34 12.69 13.34 -1.66
C LYS A 34 13.71 12.30 -1.21
N SER A 35 13.35 11.07 -0.86
CA SER A 35 14.32 10.00 -0.60
C SER A 35 15.09 9.62 -1.88
N ASP A 36 14.43 9.60 -3.04
CA ASP A 36 15.10 9.36 -4.32
C ASP A 36 16.02 10.54 -4.73
N THR A 37 15.75 11.76 -4.25
CA THR A 37 16.56 12.97 -4.53
C THR A 37 17.64 13.22 -3.46
N GLU A 38 17.40 12.88 -2.20
CA GLU A 38 18.40 12.94 -1.10
C GLU A 38 19.47 11.85 -1.26
N ALA A 39 19.18 10.74 -1.96
CA ALA A 39 20.19 9.80 -2.45
C ALA A 39 21.25 10.46 -3.36
N ALA A 40 20.96 11.64 -3.94
CA ALA A 40 21.91 12.40 -4.74
C ALA A 40 22.70 13.47 -3.94
N GLY A 41 22.45 13.65 -2.63
CA GLY A 41 23.04 14.79 -1.89
C GLY A 41 23.17 14.69 -0.37
N ALA A 42 22.73 13.63 0.30
CA ALA A 42 22.96 13.42 1.73
C ALA A 42 24.13 12.44 1.95
N ALA A 43 24.88 12.64 3.05
CA ALA A 43 26.05 11.86 3.46
C ALA A 43 25.96 10.39 3.02
N THR A 44 26.95 9.94 2.25
CA THR A 44 27.00 8.64 1.60
C THR A 44 26.54 7.57 2.60
N PRO A 45 25.34 7.00 2.43
CA PRO A 45 24.95 5.82 3.17
C PRO A 45 26.04 4.77 2.95
N ASP A 46 26.35 3.96 3.94
CA ASP A 46 27.29 2.87 3.76
C ASP A 46 26.83 2.06 2.52
N PRO A 47 27.67 1.90 1.48
CA PRO A 47 27.30 1.17 0.26
C PRO A 47 26.71 -0.23 0.56
N ASN A 48 27.10 -0.81 1.69
CA ASN A 48 26.59 -2.08 2.17
C ASN A 48 25.14 -2.00 2.67
N GLU A 49 24.75 -0.88 3.30
CA GLU A 49 23.37 -0.63 3.72
C GLU A 49 22.46 -0.33 2.52
N GLU A 50 22.95 0.37 1.49
CA GLU A 50 22.20 0.58 0.24
C GLU A 50 21.92 -0.75 -0.46
N MET A 51 22.95 -1.59 -0.59
CA MET A 51 22.82 -2.90 -1.21
C MET A 51 21.80 -3.78 -0.46
N GLN A 52 21.83 -3.79 0.88
CA GLN A 52 20.86 -4.53 1.70
C GLN A 52 19.41 -4.02 1.49
N ARG A 53 19.20 -2.70 1.45
CA ARG A 53 17.87 -2.12 1.20
C ARG A 53 17.35 -2.47 -0.19
N ASP A 54 18.21 -2.43 -1.20
CA ASP A 54 17.83 -2.79 -2.56
C ASP A 54 17.47 -4.26 -2.69
N GLU A 55 18.21 -5.15 -2.02
CA GLU A 55 17.89 -6.56 -1.96
C GLU A 55 16.54 -6.82 -1.25
N GLU A 56 16.29 -6.17 -0.12
CA GLU A 56 14.99 -6.24 0.58
C GLU A 56 13.83 -5.77 -0.31
N ARG A 57 14.03 -4.65 -1.01
CA ARG A 57 13.04 -4.10 -1.95
C ARG A 57 12.76 -5.06 -3.09
N GLN A 58 13.80 -5.68 -3.67
CA GLN A 58 13.64 -6.68 -4.73
C GLN A 58 12.89 -7.91 -4.22
N ARG A 59 13.20 -8.40 -3.02
CA ARG A 59 12.48 -9.52 -2.38
C ARG A 59 11.00 -9.19 -2.15
N ALA A 60 10.69 -8.01 -1.64
CA ALA A 60 9.31 -7.56 -1.43
C ALA A 60 8.54 -7.47 -2.77
N GLN A 61 9.16 -6.95 -3.83
CA GLN A 61 8.55 -6.89 -5.16
C GLN A 61 8.28 -8.27 -5.77
N GLU A 62 9.22 -9.20 -5.62
CA GLU A 62 9.05 -10.59 -6.07
C GLU A 62 7.95 -11.31 -5.27
N ALA A 63 7.88 -11.11 -3.95
CA ALA A 63 6.80 -11.65 -3.13
C ALA A 63 5.43 -11.12 -3.57
N LEU A 64 5.31 -9.82 -3.84
CA LEU A 64 4.09 -9.21 -4.39
C LEU A 64 3.71 -9.80 -5.75
N ARG A 65 4.69 -10.09 -6.62
CA ARG A 65 4.44 -10.69 -7.95
C ARG A 65 3.85 -12.11 -7.86
N ARG A 66 4.02 -12.81 -6.74
CA ARG A 66 3.47 -14.16 -6.51
C ARG A 66 2.03 -14.17 -6.01
N LEU A 67 1.49 -13.02 -5.61
CA LEU A 67 0.08 -12.90 -5.28
C LEU A 67 -0.77 -12.94 -6.55
N SER A 68 -2.04 -13.34 -6.42
CA SER A 68 -3.01 -13.11 -7.48
C SER A 68 -3.14 -11.61 -7.75
N ASP A 69 -3.46 -11.25 -8.99
CA ASP A 69 -3.60 -9.84 -9.40
C ASP A 69 -4.55 -9.08 -8.47
N ARG A 70 -5.67 -9.71 -8.11
CA ARG A 70 -6.65 -9.14 -7.18
C ARG A 70 -6.12 -8.90 -5.77
N ASP A 71 -5.35 -9.83 -5.21
CA ASP A 71 -4.79 -9.68 -3.86
C ASP A 71 -3.69 -8.61 -3.85
N ARG A 72 -2.87 -8.58 -4.92
CA ARG A 72 -1.84 -7.56 -5.11
C ARG A 72 -2.46 -6.17 -5.27
N GLU A 73 -3.48 -6.04 -6.11
CA GLU A 73 -4.17 -4.77 -6.36
C GLU A 73 -4.81 -4.21 -5.08
N VAL A 74 -5.59 -5.01 -4.35
CA VAL A 74 -6.23 -4.58 -3.10
C VAL A 74 -5.20 -4.15 -2.06
N LEU A 75 -4.04 -4.83 -1.95
CA LEU A 75 -2.96 -4.42 -1.05
C LEU A 75 -2.33 -3.08 -1.44
N LEU A 76 -2.03 -2.90 -2.74
CA LEU A 76 -1.39 -1.68 -3.23
C LEU A 76 -2.31 -0.47 -3.09
N LEU A 77 -3.60 -0.63 -3.37
CA LEU A 77 -4.58 0.43 -3.19
C LEU A 77 -4.75 0.79 -1.70
N TRP A 78 -4.77 -0.22 -0.83
CA TRP A 78 -4.81 0.02 0.61
C TRP A 78 -3.55 0.72 1.13
N ASP A 79 -2.35 0.33 0.69
CA ASP A 79 -1.09 1.03 1.06
C ASP A 79 -1.04 2.46 0.52
N ALA A 80 -1.65 2.70 -0.65
CA ALA A 80 -1.85 4.03 -1.22
C ALA A 80 -2.86 4.88 -0.43
N GLY A 81 -3.56 4.29 0.55
CA GLY A 81 -4.43 4.97 1.50
C GLY A 81 -5.90 5.02 1.09
N LEU A 82 -6.33 4.22 0.11
CA LEU A 82 -7.74 4.19 -0.30
C LEU A 82 -8.61 3.55 0.79
N SER A 83 -9.82 4.08 0.95
CA SER A 83 -10.86 3.51 1.80
C SER A 83 -11.45 2.23 1.20
N TYR A 84 -12.18 1.47 2.01
CA TYR A 84 -12.84 0.25 1.53
C TYR A 84 -13.88 0.54 0.44
N GLU A 85 -14.51 1.72 0.46
CA GLU A 85 -15.44 2.13 -0.59
C GLU A 85 -14.72 2.38 -1.91
N GLU A 86 -13.61 3.13 -1.88
CA GLU A 86 -12.81 3.44 -3.07
C GLU A 86 -12.17 2.18 -3.66
N ILE A 87 -11.66 1.28 -2.80
CA ILE A 87 -11.11 -0.01 -3.24
C ILE A 87 -12.20 -0.87 -3.87
N ALA A 88 -13.39 -0.93 -3.27
CA ALA A 88 -14.53 -1.66 -3.83
C ALA A 88 -14.93 -1.12 -5.21
N ALA A 89 -15.01 0.20 -5.35
CA ALA A 89 -15.30 0.86 -6.61
C ALA A 89 -14.25 0.57 -7.69
N GLN A 90 -12.96 0.55 -7.33
CA GLN A 90 -11.86 0.33 -8.28
C GLN A 90 -11.69 -1.14 -8.68
N THR A 91 -11.90 -2.06 -7.74
CA THR A 91 -11.67 -3.51 -7.94
C THR A 91 -12.91 -4.29 -8.35
N GLY A 92 -14.10 -3.66 -8.31
CA GLY A 92 -15.38 -4.31 -8.54
C GLY A 92 -15.80 -5.29 -7.43
N LEU A 93 -15.09 -5.31 -6.30
CA LEU A 93 -15.42 -6.17 -5.16
C LEU A 93 -16.53 -5.55 -4.32
N ALA A 94 -17.33 -6.42 -3.68
CA ALA A 94 -18.24 -5.96 -2.64
C ALA A 94 -17.46 -5.30 -1.49
N GLN A 95 -17.94 -4.16 -0.98
CA GLN A 95 -17.29 -3.44 0.11
C GLN A 95 -17.05 -4.32 1.36
N GLY A 96 -18.01 -5.19 1.69
CA GLY A 96 -17.88 -6.16 2.79
C GLY A 96 -16.82 -7.24 2.57
N ALA A 97 -16.41 -7.47 1.32
CA ALA A 97 -15.35 -8.43 0.97
C ALA A 97 -13.94 -7.82 1.04
N ILE A 98 -13.80 -6.49 1.13
CA ILE A 98 -12.48 -5.83 1.14
C ILE A 98 -11.66 -6.26 2.36
N GLY A 99 -12.27 -6.25 3.56
CA GLY A 99 -11.57 -6.64 4.78
C GLY A 99 -11.05 -8.08 4.77
N THR A 100 -11.87 -9.04 4.29
CA THR A 100 -11.46 -10.45 4.19
C THR A 100 -10.43 -10.67 3.09
N THR A 101 -10.54 -9.93 1.98
CA THR A 101 -9.55 -9.94 0.88
C THR A 101 -8.21 -9.40 1.36
N LEU A 102 -8.19 -8.26 2.06
CA LEU A 102 -6.96 -7.69 2.65
C LEU A 102 -6.29 -8.65 3.65
N SER A 103 -7.07 -9.24 4.56
CA SER A 103 -6.53 -10.21 5.52
C SER A 103 -5.89 -11.42 4.83
N ARG A 104 -6.53 -11.94 3.78
CA ARG A 104 -6.00 -13.05 2.99
C ARG A 104 -4.75 -12.64 2.21
N ALA A 105 -4.79 -11.49 1.55
CA ALA A 105 -3.67 -10.97 0.75
C ALA A 105 -2.43 -10.73 1.61
N ARG A 106 -2.58 -10.12 2.80
CA ARG A 106 -1.46 -9.94 3.76
C ARG A 106 -0.82 -11.25 4.17
N ARG A 107 -1.62 -12.26 4.53
CA ARG A 107 -1.12 -13.60 4.88
C ARG A 107 -0.36 -14.25 3.73
N ARG A 108 -0.86 -14.12 2.50
CA ARG A 108 -0.20 -14.63 1.30
C ARG A 108 1.10 -13.92 1.00
N LEU A 109 1.17 -12.60 1.23
CA LEU A 109 2.40 -11.82 1.06
C LEU A 109 3.48 -12.28 2.03
N VAL A 110 3.14 -12.43 3.32
CA VAL A 110 4.08 -12.94 4.34
C VAL A 110 4.58 -14.33 3.95
N ALA A 111 3.68 -15.27 3.64
CA ALA A 111 4.08 -16.62 3.25
C ALA A 111 4.94 -16.66 1.97
N ALA A 112 4.63 -15.81 0.98
CA ALA A 112 5.43 -15.70 -0.23
C ALA A 112 6.85 -15.20 0.08
N TYR A 113 6.96 -14.17 0.93
CA TYR A 113 8.21 -13.58 1.36
C TYR A 113 9.07 -14.57 2.19
N GLU A 114 8.49 -15.20 3.22
CA GLU A 114 9.16 -16.21 4.05
C GLU A 114 9.65 -17.41 3.22
N SER A 115 8.86 -17.87 2.25
CA SER A 115 9.27 -18.96 1.37
C SER A 115 10.51 -18.62 0.55
N MET A 116 10.74 -17.34 0.26
CA MET A 116 11.91 -16.86 -0.47
C MET A 116 13.12 -16.74 0.45
N GLU A 117 12.94 -16.25 1.68
CA GLU A 117 14.01 -16.23 2.68
C GLU A 117 14.50 -17.65 3.03
N GLY A 118 13.59 -18.60 3.25
CA GLY A 118 13.95 -19.99 3.52
C GLY A 118 14.69 -20.69 2.38
N ARG A 119 14.44 -20.29 1.12
CA ARG A 119 15.20 -20.77 -0.05
C ARG A 119 16.59 -20.15 -0.18
N HIS A 120 16.78 -18.93 0.32
CA HIS A 120 18.08 -18.26 0.35
C HIS A 120 18.95 -18.73 1.51
N ALA A 121 18.36 -18.97 2.69
CA ALA A 121 19.09 -19.48 3.86
C ALA A 121 19.56 -20.94 3.73
N ALA A 122 18.97 -21.71 2.81
CA ALA A 122 19.34 -23.10 2.53
C ALA A 122 20.36 -23.25 1.37
N ARG A 123 20.87 -22.16 0.82
CA ARG A 123 21.91 -22.14 -0.23
C ARG A 123 23.28 -21.80 0.32
#